data_AF-A0A3D6BRY5-F1
#
_entry.id   AF-A0A3D6BRY5-F1
#
_cell.length_a   1.000
_cell.length_b   1.000
_cell.length_c   1.000
_cell.angle_alpha   90.00
_cell.angle_beta   90.00
_cell.angle_gamma   90.00
#
_symmetry.space_group_name_H-M   'P 1'
#
loop_
_entity.id
_entity.type
_entity.pdbx_description
1 polymer ?
#
loop_
_entity_poly.entity_id
_entity_poly.type
_entity_poly.pdbx_seq_one_letter_code
_entity_poly.pdbx_strand_id
1 'polypeptide(L)' 'MKKQCNVSVTSKQCRGNTERMIRRFLKKVKKERIIEEIKDRRRYKKPSVKKKEKRIKAQRARIRQELKKQRAKERRNRKK' A
#
# COMPACT_ATOMS: atom_id res chain seq x y z
N MET A 1 -11.27 -17.69 23.30
CA MET A 1 -11.07 -16.24 23.05
C MET A 1 -10.38 -16.03 21.71
N LYS A 2 -10.77 -15.02 20.94
CA LYS A 2 -10.21 -14.78 19.60
C LYS A 2 -8.88 -14.04 19.74
N LYS A 3 -7.78 -14.62 19.25
CA LYS A 3 -6.46 -13.98 19.27
C LYS A 3 -6.47 -12.70 18.43
N GLN A 4 -5.80 -11.65 18.90
CA GLN A 4 -5.64 -10.41 18.16
C GLN A 4 -4.83 -10.69 16.89
N CYS A 5 -5.31 -10.19 15.74
CA CYS A 5 -4.61 -10.31 14.46
C CYS A 5 -4.55 -8.96 13.75
N ASN A 6 -3.39 -8.62 13.19
CA ASN A 6 -3.21 -7.38 12.43
C ASN A 6 -3.88 -7.47 11.06
N VAL A 7 -3.77 -8.63 10.38
CA VAL A 7 -4.41 -8.87 9.08
C VAL A 7 -5.04 -10.26 9.07
N SER A 8 -6.35 -10.32 8.83
CA SER A 8 -7.06 -11.58 8.57
C SER A 8 -8.08 -11.45 7.44
N VAL A 9 -8.36 -12.56 6.78
CA VAL A 9 -9.43 -12.72 5.79
C VAL A 9 -10.12 -14.05 6.09
N THR A 10 -11.45 -14.04 6.13
CA THR A 10 -12.24 -15.24 6.41
C THR A 10 -12.93 -15.76 5.15
N SER A 11 -13.21 -17.07 5.12
CA SER A 11 -13.90 -17.72 3.99
C SER A 11 -15.28 -17.09 3.69
N LYS A 12 -16.02 -16.68 4.73
CA LYS A 12 -17.30 -15.94 4.59
C LYS A 12 -17.17 -14.67 3.73
N GLN A 13 -16.07 -13.93 3.86
CA GLN A 13 -15.82 -12.72 3.07
C GLN A 13 -15.52 -13.01 1.59
N CYS A 14 -15.17 -14.26 1.27
CA CYS A 14 -14.72 -14.68 -0.05
C CYS A 14 -15.69 -15.66 -0.72
N ARG A 15 -16.86 -15.90 -0.13
CA ARG A 15 -17.89 -16.84 -0.61
C ARG A 15 -17.33 -18.23 -0.88
N GLY A 16 -16.44 -18.72 -0.01
CA GLY A 16 -15.81 -20.03 -0.15
C GLY A 16 -14.69 -20.12 -1.19
N ASN A 17 -14.44 -19.08 -2.00
CA ASN A 17 -13.39 -19.12 -3.02
C ASN A 17 -12.01 -18.76 -2.41
N THR A 18 -11.10 -19.75 -2.45
CA THR A 18 -9.74 -19.67 -1.90
C THR A 18 -8.85 -18.69 -2.67
N GLU A 19 -8.91 -18.63 -4.01
CA GLU A 19 -8.13 -17.66 -4.78
C GLU A 19 -8.48 -16.22 -4.43
N ARG A 20 -9.78 -15.92 -4.31
CA ARG A 20 -10.27 -14.59 -3.90
C ARG A 20 -9.77 -14.25 -2.51
N MET A 21 -9.69 -15.23 -1.62
CA MET A 21 -9.15 -15.09 -0.26
C MET A 21 -7.66 -14.74 -0.28
N ILE A 22 -6.84 -15.47 -1.05
CA ILE A 22 -5.41 -15.19 -1.22
C ILE A 22 -5.19 -13.77 -1.77
N ARG A 23 -5.92 -13.39 -2.84
CA ARG A 23 -5.81 -12.05 -3.43
C ARG A 23 -6.19 -10.94 -2.45
N ARG A 24 -7.27 -11.13 -1.68
CA ARG A 24 -7.70 -10.17 -0.64
C ARG A 24 -6.68 -10.06 0.48
N PHE A 25 -6.15 -11.19 0.95
CA PHE A 25 -5.14 -11.22 1.99
C PHE A 25 -3.88 -10.49 1.55
N LEU A 26 -3.35 -10.81 0.36
CA LEU A 26 -2.20 -10.12 -0.23
C LEU A 26 -2.44 -8.61 -0.38
N LYS A 27 -3.65 -8.19 -0.78
CA LYS A 27 -4.01 -6.76 -0.83
C LYS A 27 -3.97 -6.10 0.54
N LYS A 28 -4.52 -6.74 1.58
CA LYS A 28 -4.46 -6.21 2.95
C LYS A 28 -3.02 -6.11 3.47
N VAL A 29 -2.22 -7.15 3.30
CA VAL A 29 -0.80 -7.18 3.71
C VAL A 29 0.00 -6.05 3.02
N LYS A 30 -0.22 -5.82 1.72
CA LYS A 30 0.42 -4.72 0.99
C LYS A 30 -0.07 -3.35 1.47
N LYS A 31 -1.34 -3.21 1.84
CA LYS A 31 -1.91 -1.97 2.37
C LYS A 31 -1.28 -1.59 3.72
N GLU A 32 -1.12 -2.57 4.62
CA GLU A 32 -0.45 -2.40 5.91
C GLU A 32 1.08 -2.23 5.80
N ARG A 33 1.65 -2.33 4.58
CA ARG A 33 3.09 -2.17 4.30
C ARG A 33 4.03 -3.12 5.05
N ILE A 34 3.52 -4.22 5.59
CA ILE A 34 4.30 -5.24 6.31
C ILE A 34 5.48 -5.75 5.48
N ILE A 35 5.28 -5.97 4.18
CA ILE A 35 6.34 -6.43 3.27
C ILE A 35 7.46 -5.40 3.13
N GLU A 36 7.13 -4.10 3.11
CA GLU A 36 8.14 -3.04 3.01
C GLU A 36 8.97 -2.96 4.29
N GLU A 37 8.30 -3.06 5.45
CA GLU A 37 8.97 -3.05 6.75
C GLU A 37 9.95 -4.21 6.89
N ILE A 38 9.54 -5.44 6.54
CA ILE A 38 10.42 -6.61 6.59
C ILE A 38 11.66 -6.41 5.70
N LYS A 39 11.47 -5.86 4.48
CA LYS A 39 12.59 -5.57 3.57
C LYS A 39 13.55 -4.52 4.14
N ASP A 40 13.02 -3.47 4.77
CA ASP A 40 13.84 -2.42 5.40
C ASP A 40 14.53 -2.91 6.67
N ARG A 41 13.95 -3.87 7.40
CA ARG A 41 14.54 -4.50 8.59
C ARG A 41 15.58 -5.57 8.25
N ARG A 42 15.51 -6.17 7.05
CA ARG A 42 16.39 -7.29 6.64
C ARG A 42 17.88 -6.94 6.67
N ARG A 43 18.25 -5.69 6.44
CA ARG A 43 19.64 -5.22 6.47
C ARG A 43 19.71 -3.87 7.16
N TYR A 44 20.78 -3.66 7.91
CA TYR A 44 21.04 -2.35 8.51
C TYR A 44 21.21 -1.28 7.43
N LYS A 45 20.49 -0.17 7.60
CA LYS A 45 20.69 1.07 6.83
C LYS A 45 21.02 2.18 7.81
N LYS A 46 22.05 2.97 7.51
CA LYS A 46 22.42 4.15 8.31
C LYS A 46 21.22 5.12 8.45
N PRO A 47 21.06 5.82 9.60
CA PRO A 47 19.94 6.73 9.83
C PRO A 47 19.83 7.84 8.77
N SER A 48 20.95 8.35 8.27
CA SER A 48 21.01 9.35 7.20
C SER A 48 20.37 8.83 5.89
N VAL A 49 20.68 7.60 5.51
CA VAL A 49 20.12 6.94 4.32
C VAL A 49 18.62 6.73 4.50
N LYS A 50 18.17 6.25 5.67
CA LYS A 50 16.73 6.10 5.97
C LYS A 50 15.97 7.44 5.85
N LYS A 51 16.55 8.54 6.36
CA LYS A 51 15.98 9.89 6.24
C LYS A 51 15.89 10.35 4.78
N LYS A 52 16.95 10.12 3.99
CA LYS A 52 16.99 10.46 2.55
C LYS A 52 15.93 9.68 1.75
N GLU A 53 15.85 8.36 1.94
CA GLU A 53 14.86 7.51 1.26
C GLU A 53 13.42 7.93 1.60
N LYS A 54 13.14 8.24 2.88
CA LYS A 54 11.83 8.73 3.31
C LYS A 54 11.43 10.03 2.61
N ARG A 55 12.37 10.98 2.49
CA ARG A 55 12.17 12.25 1.78
C ARG A 55 11.85 12.03 0.30
N ILE A 56 12.66 11.22 -0.39
CA ILE A 56 12.47 10.91 -1.82
C ILE A 56 11.12 10.21 -2.05
N LYS A 57 10.74 9.25 -1.19
CA LYS A 57 9.45 8.55 -1.28
C LYS A 57 8.27 9.52 -1.12
N ALA A 58 8.36 10.46 -0.18
CA ALA A 58 7.34 11.48 0.03
C ALA A 58 7.21 12.44 -1.17
N GLN A 59 8.34 12.90 -1.72
CA GLN A 59 8.35 13.75 -2.91
C GLN A 59 7.71 13.05 -4.12
N ARG A 60 8.09 11.79 -4.39
CA ARG A 60 7.49 10.98 -5.46
C ARG A 60 5.98 10.80 -5.27
N ALA A 61 5.53 10.65 -4.03
CA ALA A 61 4.10 10.54 -3.73
C ALA A 61 3.35 11.85 -4.01
N ARG A 62 3.92 13.02 -3.67
CA ARG A 62 3.33 14.34 -3.95
C ARG A 62 3.16 14.56 -5.46
N ILE A 63 4.24 14.38 -6.22
CA ILE A 63 4.23 14.51 -7.69
C ILE A 63 3.15 13.61 -8.31
N ARG A 64 3.07 12.34 -7.86
CA ARG A 64 2.04 11.42 -8.35
C ARG A 64 0.62 11.89 -8.05
N GLN A 65 0.38 12.50 -6.88
CA GLN A 65 -0.94 13.02 -6.53
C GLN A 65 -1.30 14.26 -7.34
N GLU A 66 -0.34 15.14 -7.59
CA GLU A 66 -0.53 16.32 -8.45
C GLU A 66 -0.87 15.93 -9.88
N LEU A 67 -0.11 15.02 -10.48
CA LEU A 67 -0.39 14.47 -11.81
C LEU A 67 -1.77 13.81 -11.87
N LYS A 68 -2.17 13.10 -10.81
CA LYS A 68 -3.52 12.49 -10.73
C LYS A 68 -4.62 13.55 -10.68
N LYS A 69 -4.41 14.65 -9.94
CA LYS A 69 -5.34 15.79 -9.90
C LYS A 69 -5.44 16.49 -11.24
N GLN A 70 -4.32 16.75 -11.92
CA GLN A 70 -4.29 17.36 -13.26
C GLN A 70 -5.08 16.51 -14.27
N ARG A 71 -4.78 15.21 -14.36
CA ARG A 71 -5.51 14.27 -15.23
C ARG A 71 -7.01 14.20 -14.93
N ALA A 72 -7.40 14.31 -13.66
CA ALA A 72 -8.82 14.35 -13.28
C ALA A 72 -9.50 15.65 -13.73
N LYS A 73 -8.83 16.80 -13.62
CA LYS A 73 -9.32 18.08 -14.13
C LYS A 73 -9.47 18.06 -15.65
N GLU A 74 -8.46 17.59 -16.38
CA GLU A 74 -8.52 17.44 -17.84
C GLU A 74 -9.69 16.57 -18.29
N ARG A 75 -9.91 15.42 -17.63
CA ARG A 75 -11.06 14.55 -17.92
C ARG A 75 -12.41 15.24 -17.68
N ARG A 76 -12.51 16.07 -16.65
CA ARG A 76 -13.73 16.84 -16.36
C ARG A 76 -13.96 17.91 -17.43
N ASN A 77 -12.90 18.62 -17.83
CA ASN A 77 -12.97 19.66 -18.85
C ASN A 77 -13.34 19.10 -20.23
N ARG A 78 -12.86 17.89 -20.59
CA ARG A 78 -13.23 17.22 -21.85
C ARG A 78 -14.69 16.74 -21.92
N LYS A 79 -15.35 16.59 -20.77
CA LYS A 79 -16.75 16.16 -20.68
C LYS A 79 -17.74 17.32 -20.64
N LYS A 80 -17.23 18.55 -20.51
CA LYS A 80 -18.00 19.77 -20.45
C LYS A 80 -18.02 20.40 -21.84
#